data_AF-A0A970ERN6-F1
#
_entry.id   AF-A0A970ERN6-F1
#
_cell.length_a   1.000
_cell.length_b   1.000
_cell.length_c   1.000
_cell.angle_alpha   90.00
_cell.angle_beta   90.00
_cell.angle_gamma   90.00
#
_symmetry.space_group_name_H-M   'P 1'
#
loop_
_entity.id
_entity.type
_entity.pdbx_description
1 polymer ?
#
loop_
_entity_poly.entity_id
_entity_poly.type
_entity_poly.pdbx_seq_one_letter_code
_entity_poly.pdbx_strand_id
1 'polypeptide(L)'
;MKKLTYNRVFFYILVVAWAALTVLNFAAPKKDFSENENRYLASFPKFTLARLVNGDFMADVENYINDHFVFRDGWVAVQSSLEYASGKRENSGVYIGKGALLSIIDEPDGKSTAKNIEAINYFASQINVPVSLMIVPSASEIQPEKLPDFAVTWSQRDVIADIYSQCEGVECVSVYEILKEHFADYIYYRTDHHWTTYGSYLAYAEY
;
A
#
# COMPACT_ATOMS: atom_id res chain seq x y z
N MET A 1 30.23 -38.60 18.15
CA MET A 1 30.14 -37.68 19.31
C MET A 1 30.27 -36.19 18.96
N LYS A 2 31.28 -35.74 18.20
CA LYS A 2 31.48 -34.30 17.87
C LYS A 2 30.27 -33.59 17.24
N LYS A 3 29.54 -34.25 16.33
CA LYS A 3 28.31 -33.71 15.68
C LYS A 3 27.16 -33.46 16.67
N LEU A 4 27.02 -34.32 17.69
CA LEU A 4 26.02 -34.18 18.75
C LEU A 4 26.35 -33.00 19.67
N THR A 5 27.64 -32.77 19.93
CA THR A 5 28.13 -31.62 20.71
C THR A 5 27.94 -30.30 19.97
N TYR A 6 28.23 -30.25 18.66
CA TYR A 6 28.00 -29.06 17.82
C TYR A 6 26.51 -28.65 17.79
N ASN A 7 25.60 -29.61 17.57
CA ASN A 7 24.17 -29.34 17.55
C ASN A 7 23.65 -28.81 18.90
N ARG A 8 24.18 -29.33 20.01
CA ARG A 8 23.83 -28.84 21.36
C ARG A 8 24.32 -27.42 21.58
N VAL A 9 25.57 -27.13 21.22
CA VAL A 9 26.13 -25.77 21.32
C VAL A 9 25.34 -24.79 20.47
N PHE A 10 25.04 -25.12 19.22
CA PHE A 10 24.19 -24.32 18.34
C PHE A 10 22.80 -24.07 18.96
N PHE A 11 22.16 -25.12 19.47
CA PHE A 11 20.85 -25.00 20.13
C PHE A 11 20.89 -24.07 21.34
N TYR A 12 21.90 -24.20 22.22
CA TYR A 12 22.04 -23.31 23.38
C TYR A 12 22.26 -21.86 22.97
N ILE A 13 23.09 -21.60 21.95
CA ILE A 13 23.29 -20.25 21.42
C ILE A 13 21.96 -19.67 20.92
N LEU A 14 21.18 -20.44 20.17
CA LEU A 14 19.90 -19.99 19.63
C LEU A 14 18.89 -19.69 20.74
N VAL A 15 18.79 -20.54 21.76
CA VAL A 15 17.89 -20.31 22.92
C VAL A 15 18.31 -19.08 23.72
N VAL A 16 19.62 -18.90 23.98
CA VAL A 16 20.14 -17.73 24.68
C VAL A 16 19.89 -16.45 23.88
N ALA A 17 20.10 -16.49 22.56
CA ALA A 17 19.82 -15.36 21.68
C ALA A 17 18.33 -14.99 21.67
N TRP A 18 17.43 -15.98 21.59
CA TRP A 18 15.98 -15.77 21.67
C TRP A 18 15.57 -15.18 23.02
N ALA A 19 16.05 -15.73 24.13
CA ALA A 19 15.76 -15.20 25.46
C ALA A 19 16.25 -13.75 25.62
N ALA A 20 17.45 -13.44 25.12
CA ALA A 20 18.00 -12.09 25.13
C ALA A 20 17.14 -11.13 24.29
N LEU A 21 16.72 -11.52 23.08
CA LEU A 21 15.82 -10.71 22.24
C LEU A 21 14.46 -10.46 22.91
N THR A 22 13.89 -11.46 23.58
CA THR A 22 12.64 -11.28 24.34
C THR A 22 12.83 -10.26 25.47
N VAL A 23 13.89 -10.39 26.27
CA VAL A 23 14.18 -9.44 27.36
C VAL A 23 14.39 -8.03 26.80
N LEU A 24 15.16 -7.89 25.73
CA LEU A 24 15.39 -6.61 25.05
C LEU A 24 14.10 -6.01 24.50
N ASN A 25 13.20 -6.83 23.94
CA ASN A 25 11.91 -6.35 23.44
C ASN A 25 11.11 -5.67 24.53
N PHE A 26 10.97 -6.30 25.70
CA PHE A 26 10.22 -5.72 26.82
C PHE A 26 10.92 -4.52 27.46
N ALA A 27 12.25 -4.49 27.46
CA ALA A 27 13.03 -3.40 28.05
C ALA A 27 13.15 -2.16 27.13
N ALA A 28 13.05 -2.33 25.82
CA ALA A 28 13.20 -1.25 24.86
C ALA A 28 12.05 -0.22 24.97
N PRO A 29 12.35 1.08 24.84
CA PRO A 29 11.32 2.11 24.85
C PRO A 29 10.36 1.91 23.67
N LYS A 30 9.06 2.00 23.96
CA LYS A 30 8.00 1.88 22.96
C LYS A 30 7.71 3.25 22.36
N LYS A 31 7.62 3.32 21.03
CA LYS A 31 7.30 4.55 20.29
C LYS A 31 5.81 4.57 19.99
N ASP A 32 5.17 5.72 20.05
CA ASP A 32 3.76 5.83 19.68
C ASP A 32 3.57 6.05 18.17
N PHE A 33 4.58 6.60 17.49
CA PHE A 33 4.54 6.96 16.08
C PHE A 33 5.74 6.40 15.33
N SER A 34 5.50 5.86 14.13
CA SER A 34 6.53 5.45 13.19
C SER A 34 6.69 6.51 12.11
N GLU A 35 7.82 7.21 12.12
CA GLU A 35 8.17 8.17 11.06
C GLU A 35 8.38 7.47 9.71
N ASN A 36 8.96 6.26 9.72
CA ASN A 36 9.23 5.48 8.52
C ASN A 36 7.94 5.03 7.80
N GLU A 37 6.90 4.70 8.56
CA GLU A 37 5.60 4.28 8.02
C GLU A 37 4.56 5.41 8.02
N ASN A 38 4.92 6.58 8.53
CA ASN A 38 4.03 7.73 8.72
C ASN A 38 2.68 7.35 9.37
N ARG A 39 2.70 6.55 10.44
CA ARG A 39 1.49 6.11 11.16
C ARG A 39 1.71 5.93 12.66
N TYR A 40 0.61 5.92 13.41
CA TYR A 40 0.62 5.51 14.81
C TYR A 40 0.80 3.98 14.94
N LEU A 41 1.61 3.60 15.92
CA LEU A 41 1.85 2.21 16.28
C LEU A 41 0.76 1.71 17.22
N ALA A 42 0.49 0.41 17.16
CA ALA A 42 -0.50 -0.23 18.00
C ALA A 42 -0.21 0.04 19.49
N SER A 43 -1.23 0.45 20.23
CA SER A 43 -1.15 0.57 21.69
C SER A 43 -1.41 -0.78 22.35
N PHE A 44 -0.96 -0.96 23.60
CA PHE A 44 -1.22 -2.21 24.31
C PHE A 44 -2.74 -2.45 24.46
N PRO A 45 -3.27 -3.62 24.06
CA PRO A 45 -4.71 -3.83 24.01
C PRO A 45 -5.35 -3.91 25.38
N LYS A 46 -6.60 -3.43 25.46
CA LYS A 46 -7.42 -3.53 26.68
C LYS A 46 -8.01 -4.93 26.81
N PHE A 47 -7.63 -5.63 27.87
CA PHE A 47 -8.15 -6.95 28.16
C PHE A 47 -9.62 -6.92 28.58
N THR A 48 -10.46 -7.74 27.93
CA THR A 48 -11.81 -8.08 28.37
C THR A 48 -12.15 -9.51 27.95
N LEU A 49 -13.01 -10.21 28.70
CA LEU A 49 -13.40 -11.59 28.38
C LEU A 49 -14.10 -11.71 27.02
N ALA A 50 -14.96 -10.74 26.66
CA ALA A 50 -15.62 -10.71 25.36
C ALA A 50 -14.60 -10.67 24.21
N ARG A 51 -13.56 -9.83 24.34
CA ARG A 51 -12.48 -9.68 23.34
C ARG A 51 -11.53 -10.87 23.28
N LEU A 52 -11.39 -11.60 24.38
CA LEU A 52 -10.60 -12.83 24.38
C LEU A 52 -11.33 -13.93 23.61
N VAL A 53 -12.64 -14.08 23.85
CA VAL A 53 -13.45 -15.13 23.23
C VAL A 53 -13.68 -14.89 21.75
N ASN A 54 -13.85 -13.63 21.33
CA ASN A 54 -14.05 -13.29 19.91
C ASN A 54 -12.74 -13.19 19.10
N GLY A 55 -11.57 -13.27 19.73
CA GLY A 55 -10.25 -13.24 19.08
C GLY A 55 -9.61 -11.85 18.95
N ASP A 56 -10.35 -10.77 19.14
CA ASP A 56 -9.87 -9.40 18.94
C ASP A 56 -8.65 -9.08 19.82
N PHE A 57 -8.67 -9.53 21.08
CA PHE A 57 -7.56 -9.28 22.00
C PHE A 57 -6.26 -9.90 21.49
N MET A 58 -6.32 -11.12 20.93
CA MET A 58 -5.12 -11.80 20.43
C MET A 58 -4.62 -11.15 19.15
N ALA A 59 -5.50 -10.75 18.24
CA ALA A 59 -5.14 -10.02 17.04
C ALA A 59 -4.45 -8.68 17.37
N ASP A 60 -4.96 -7.94 18.36
CA ASP A 60 -4.34 -6.68 18.78
C ASP A 60 -3.01 -6.89 19.51
N VAL A 61 -2.86 -7.97 20.29
CA VAL A 61 -1.57 -8.34 20.89
C VAL A 61 -0.54 -8.64 19.80
N GLU A 62 -0.93 -9.36 18.74
CA GLU A 62 -0.07 -9.64 17.60
C GLU A 62 0.36 -8.35 16.89
N ASN A 63 -0.59 -7.46 16.59
CA ASN A 63 -0.31 -6.15 16.01
C ASN A 63 0.64 -5.32 16.88
N TYR A 64 0.41 -5.31 18.20
CA TYR A 64 1.30 -4.65 19.16
C TYR A 64 2.71 -5.25 19.14
N ILE A 65 2.86 -6.57 19.18
CA ILE A 65 4.18 -7.22 19.17
C ILE A 65 4.90 -6.92 17.84
N ASN A 66 4.19 -6.95 16.71
CA ASN A 66 4.75 -6.68 15.39
C ASN A 66 5.24 -5.23 15.25
N ASP A 67 4.51 -4.27 15.80
CA ASP A 67 4.87 -2.85 15.77
C ASP A 67 6.04 -2.53 16.72
N HIS A 68 6.09 -3.20 17.86
CA HIS A 68 7.06 -2.92 18.93
C HIS A 68 8.22 -3.92 18.99
N PHE A 69 8.46 -4.65 17.91
CA PHE A 69 9.54 -5.62 17.85
C PHE A 69 10.91 -4.91 17.89
N VAL A 70 11.85 -5.46 18.67
CA VAL A 70 13.16 -4.84 18.84
C VAL A 70 13.95 -4.94 17.53
N PHE A 71 14.53 -3.83 17.08
CA PHE A 71 15.21 -3.70 15.79
C PHE A 71 14.34 -4.00 14.56
N ARG A 72 13.00 -3.88 14.66
CA ARG A 72 12.05 -4.15 13.58
C ARG A 72 12.48 -3.55 12.23
N ASP A 73 12.79 -2.26 12.21
CA ASP A 73 13.17 -1.56 10.97
C ASP A 73 14.41 -2.20 10.32
N GLY A 74 15.35 -2.70 11.13
CA GLY A 74 16.51 -3.45 10.65
C GLY A 74 16.12 -4.81 10.05
N TRP A 75 15.20 -5.54 10.68
CA TRP A 75 14.68 -6.81 10.14
C TRP A 75 13.94 -6.61 8.81
N VAL A 76 13.09 -5.59 8.74
CA VAL A 76 12.38 -5.21 7.51
C VAL A 76 13.38 -4.83 6.42
N ALA A 77 14.38 -4.01 6.73
CA ALA A 77 15.42 -3.63 5.76
C ALA A 77 16.21 -4.84 5.23
N VAL A 78 16.59 -5.78 6.11
CA VAL A 78 17.26 -7.01 5.71
C VAL A 78 16.36 -7.86 4.82
N GLN A 79 15.10 -8.08 5.21
CA GLN A 79 14.14 -8.82 4.41
C GLN A 79 13.97 -8.19 3.03
N SER A 80 13.64 -6.90 2.95
CA SER A 80 13.43 -6.18 1.70
C SER A 80 14.69 -6.21 0.82
N SER A 81 15.88 -6.11 1.41
CA SER A 81 17.15 -6.19 0.67
C SER A 81 17.39 -7.58 0.08
N LEU A 82 17.09 -8.64 0.84
CA LEU A 82 17.21 -10.02 0.36
C LEU A 82 16.19 -10.33 -0.74
N GLU A 83 14.95 -9.87 -0.58
CA GLU A 83 13.92 -9.98 -1.61
C GLU A 83 14.33 -9.24 -2.88
N TYR A 84 14.84 -8.02 -2.76
CA TYR A 84 15.32 -7.26 -3.91
C TYR A 84 16.51 -7.96 -4.60
N ALA A 85 17.47 -8.47 -3.82
CA ALA A 85 18.64 -9.18 -4.32
C ALA A 85 18.29 -10.51 -4.99
N SER A 86 17.21 -11.19 -4.57
CA SER A 86 16.71 -12.40 -5.21
C SER A 86 15.98 -12.14 -6.53
N GLY A 87 15.81 -10.87 -6.91
CA GLY A 87 15.16 -10.46 -8.15
C GLY A 87 13.71 -10.03 -7.97
N LYS A 88 13.15 -10.07 -6.75
CA LYS A 88 11.82 -9.53 -6.49
C LYS A 88 11.83 -8.01 -6.75
N ARG A 89 10.81 -7.54 -7.46
CA ARG A 89 10.62 -6.10 -7.77
C ARG A 89 9.32 -5.57 -7.20
N GLU A 90 8.76 -6.29 -6.25
CA GLU A 90 7.55 -5.94 -5.53
C GLU A 90 7.81 -6.10 -4.04
N ASN A 91 7.35 -5.14 -3.24
CA ASN A 91 7.33 -5.25 -1.79
C ASN A 91 6.04 -4.61 -1.28
N SER A 92 5.24 -5.38 -0.54
CA SER A 92 4.02 -4.90 0.13
C SER A 92 3.08 -4.08 -0.77
N GLY A 93 2.73 -4.59 -1.96
CA GLY A 93 1.81 -3.92 -2.87
C GLY A 93 2.42 -2.73 -3.63
N VAL A 94 3.75 -2.62 -3.65
CA VAL A 94 4.46 -1.56 -4.38
C VAL A 94 5.53 -2.17 -5.28
N TYR A 95 5.49 -1.80 -6.56
CA TYR A 95 6.58 -2.07 -7.51
C TYR A 95 7.77 -1.15 -7.26
N ILE A 96 8.95 -1.76 -7.18
CA ILE A 96 10.24 -1.07 -7.16
C ILE A 96 10.66 -0.83 -8.61
N GLY A 97 10.23 0.31 -9.13
CA GLY A 97 10.44 0.74 -10.51
C GLY A 97 11.79 1.43 -10.77
N LYS A 98 11.93 1.92 -11.99
CA LYS A 98 13.11 2.64 -12.48
C LYS A 98 13.05 4.10 -11.99
N GLY A 99 13.54 4.32 -10.77
CA GLY A 99 13.60 5.67 -10.16
C GLY A 99 12.29 6.16 -9.53
N ALA A 100 11.34 5.25 -9.29
CA ALA A 100 10.10 5.51 -8.58
C ALA A 100 9.55 4.23 -7.93
N LEU A 101 8.79 4.39 -6.87
CA LEU A 101 7.93 3.39 -6.24
C LEU A 101 6.53 3.56 -6.82
N LEU A 102 5.97 2.48 -7.37
CA LEU A 102 4.69 2.51 -8.08
C LEU A 102 3.71 1.58 -7.35
N SER A 103 2.58 2.10 -6.91
CA SER A 103 1.57 1.28 -6.22
C SER A 103 0.97 0.25 -7.18
N ILE A 104 0.79 -0.96 -6.68
CA ILE A 104 0.02 -2.01 -7.34
C ILE A 104 -1.44 -1.72 -7.03
N ILE A 105 -2.22 -1.53 -8.07
CA ILE A 105 -3.66 -1.33 -7.96
C ILE A 105 -4.31 -2.58 -8.52
N ASP A 106 -5.15 -3.21 -7.72
CA ASP A 106 -5.94 -4.35 -8.16
C ASP A 106 -7.02 -3.90 -9.14
N GLU A 107 -7.32 -4.75 -10.12
CA GLU A 107 -8.44 -4.50 -11.02
C GLU A 107 -9.74 -4.45 -10.21
N PRO A 108 -10.58 -3.41 -10.38
CA PRO A 108 -11.74 -3.24 -9.53
C PRO A 108 -12.77 -4.35 -9.78
N ASP A 109 -13.34 -4.87 -8.69
CA ASP A 109 -14.39 -5.89 -8.76
C ASP A 109 -15.64 -5.35 -9.47
N GLY A 110 -16.06 -6.01 -10.55
CA GLY A 110 -17.17 -5.55 -11.39
C GLY A 110 -18.50 -5.38 -10.65
N LYS A 111 -18.78 -6.16 -9.60
CA LYS A 111 -20.01 -5.99 -8.80
C LYS A 111 -19.96 -4.71 -7.98
N SER A 112 -18.82 -4.46 -7.34
CA SER A 112 -18.58 -3.25 -6.55
C SER A 112 -18.57 -2.01 -7.44
N THR A 113 -17.94 -2.10 -8.62
CA THR A 113 -17.94 -1.04 -9.63
C THR A 113 -19.36 -0.71 -10.10
N ALA A 114 -20.16 -1.71 -10.50
CA ALA A 114 -21.54 -1.50 -10.94
C ALA A 114 -22.39 -0.84 -9.85
N LYS A 115 -22.26 -1.28 -8.59
CA LYS A 115 -22.96 -0.68 -7.46
C LYS A 115 -22.56 0.79 -7.22
N ASN A 116 -21.29 1.11 -7.41
CA ASN A 116 -20.81 2.50 -7.26
C ASN A 116 -21.33 3.40 -8.40
N ILE A 117 -21.38 2.89 -9.64
CA ILE A 117 -21.97 3.61 -10.78
C ILE A 117 -23.45 3.87 -10.52
N GLU A 118 -24.21 2.87 -10.07
CA GLU A 118 -25.62 3.03 -9.70
C GLU A 118 -25.80 4.12 -8.64
N ALA A 119 -24.94 4.12 -7.61
CA ALA A 119 -24.96 5.13 -6.56
C ALA A 119 -24.66 6.56 -7.09
N ILE A 120 -23.71 6.69 -8.02
CA ILE A 120 -23.36 7.97 -8.67
C ILE A 120 -24.53 8.48 -9.52
N ASN A 121 -25.09 7.64 -10.38
CA ASN A 121 -26.24 7.99 -11.22
C ASN A 121 -27.47 8.34 -10.37
N TYR A 122 -27.72 7.56 -9.31
CA TYR A 122 -28.77 7.87 -8.36
C TYR A 122 -28.53 9.24 -7.71
N PHE A 123 -27.33 9.51 -7.19
CA PHE A 123 -27.00 10.81 -6.61
C PHE A 123 -27.24 11.97 -7.59
N ALA A 124 -26.75 11.84 -8.83
CA ALA A 124 -26.94 12.85 -9.88
C ALA A 124 -28.42 13.10 -10.20
N SER A 125 -29.26 12.05 -10.18
CA SER A 125 -30.71 12.17 -10.39
C SER A 125 -31.45 12.94 -9.28
N GLN A 126 -30.88 13.01 -8.07
CA GLN A 126 -31.52 13.63 -6.91
C GLN A 126 -31.21 15.12 -6.75
N ILE A 127 -30.24 15.64 -7.51
CA ILE A 127 -29.75 17.01 -7.37
C ILE A 127 -29.93 17.79 -8.67
N ASN A 128 -30.26 19.07 -8.54
CA ASN A 128 -30.50 19.97 -9.69
C ASN A 128 -29.31 20.89 -9.97
N VAL A 129 -28.10 20.41 -9.70
CA VAL A 129 -26.84 21.11 -9.99
C VAL A 129 -25.94 20.19 -10.82
N PRO A 130 -25.05 20.74 -11.68
CA PRO A 130 -24.11 19.93 -12.44
C PRO A 130 -23.27 19.03 -11.53
N VAL A 131 -23.16 17.75 -11.91
CA VAL A 131 -22.30 16.76 -11.26
C VAL A 131 -21.22 16.37 -12.22
N SER A 132 -19.96 16.46 -11.80
CA SER A 132 -18.83 16.02 -12.60
C SER A 132 -18.08 14.89 -11.89
N LEU A 133 -17.58 13.92 -12.66
CA LEU A 133 -16.79 12.80 -12.18
C LEU A 133 -15.44 12.80 -12.88
N MET A 134 -14.36 12.77 -12.09
CA MET A 134 -12.99 12.63 -12.56
C MET A 134 -12.33 11.44 -11.87
N ILE A 135 -11.98 10.41 -12.64
CA ILE A 135 -11.18 9.28 -12.18
C ILE A 135 -9.78 9.46 -12.72
N VAL A 136 -8.80 9.51 -11.82
CA VAL A 136 -7.41 9.80 -12.13
C VAL A 136 -6.65 8.47 -12.29
N PRO A 137 -6.01 8.22 -13.44
CA PRO A 137 -5.15 7.06 -13.59
C PRO A 137 -3.90 7.20 -12.71
N SER A 138 -3.36 6.08 -12.27
CA SER A 138 -2.15 6.05 -11.44
C SER A 138 -0.87 6.20 -12.25
N ALA A 139 0.25 6.41 -11.56
CA ALA A 139 1.57 6.50 -12.17
C ALA A 139 1.96 5.24 -12.97
N SER A 140 1.47 4.05 -12.59
CA SER A 140 1.75 2.81 -13.31
C SER A 140 1.11 2.75 -14.69
N GLU A 141 -0.04 3.42 -14.87
CA GLU A 141 -0.72 3.56 -16.16
C GLU A 141 -0.07 4.65 -17.03
N ILE A 142 0.20 5.83 -16.43
CA ILE A 142 0.69 6.99 -17.17
C ILE A 142 2.18 6.86 -17.54
N GLN A 143 3.01 6.33 -16.63
CA GLN A 143 4.46 6.21 -16.76
C GLN A 143 4.92 4.74 -16.75
N PRO A 144 4.43 3.88 -17.67
CA PRO A 144 4.73 2.45 -17.66
C PRO A 144 6.22 2.15 -17.88
N GLU A 145 6.98 3.07 -18.47
CA GLU A 145 8.44 2.96 -18.61
C GLU A 145 9.18 2.90 -17.26
N LYS A 146 8.54 3.36 -16.19
CA LYS A 146 9.06 3.27 -14.83
C LYS A 146 8.78 1.92 -14.18
N LEU A 147 7.88 1.10 -14.72
CA LEU A 147 7.60 -0.22 -14.16
C LEU A 147 8.85 -1.12 -14.24
N PRO A 148 9.03 -2.02 -13.27
CA PRO A 148 10.01 -3.08 -13.41
C PRO A 148 9.63 -4.00 -14.56
N ASP A 149 10.62 -4.66 -15.14
CA ASP A 149 10.36 -5.63 -16.21
C ASP A 149 9.46 -6.75 -15.68
N PHE A 150 8.52 -7.22 -16.52
CA PHE A 150 7.51 -8.23 -16.17
C PHE A 150 6.50 -7.83 -15.09
N ALA A 151 6.35 -6.53 -14.79
CA ALA A 151 5.24 -6.05 -13.97
C ALA A 151 3.89 -6.47 -14.57
N VAL A 152 2.98 -6.95 -13.73
CA VAL A 152 1.63 -7.34 -14.14
C VAL A 152 0.73 -6.13 -13.93
N THR A 153 0.12 -5.65 -15.01
CA THR A 153 -0.81 -4.51 -14.99
C THR A 153 -2.03 -4.82 -15.83
N TRP A 154 -3.08 -4.04 -15.63
CA TRP A 154 -4.32 -4.02 -16.42
C TRP A 154 -4.55 -2.59 -16.91
N SER A 155 -5.42 -2.42 -17.91
CA SER A 155 -5.68 -1.13 -18.54
C SER A 155 -6.61 -0.28 -17.67
N GLN A 156 -6.03 0.67 -16.92
CA GLN A 156 -6.85 1.63 -16.16
C GLN A 156 -7.65 2.52 -17.11
N ARG A 157 -7.10 2.86 -18.27
CA ARG A 157 -7.80 3.61 -19.32
C ARG A 157 -9.11 2.96 -19.73
N ASP A 158 -9.09 1.66 -20.03
CA ASP A 158 -10.28 0.96 -20.55
C ASP A 158 -11.36 0.83 -19.47
N VAL A 159 -10.98 0.55 -18.23
CA VAL A 159 -11.92 0.49 -17.10
C VAL A 159 -12.53 1.86 -16.80
N ILE A 160 -11.72 2.93 -16.82
CA ILE A 160 -12.24 4.29 -16.62
C ILE A 160 -13.21 4.67 -17.76
N ALA A 161 -12.87 4.33 -19.00
CA ALA A 161 -13.74 4.57 -20.15
C ALA A 161 -15.06 3.79 -20.05
N ASP A 162 -15.03 2.52 -19.60
CA ASP A 162 -16.22 1.71 -19.35
C ASP A 162 -17.13 2.32 -18.28
N ILE A 163 -16.55 2.78 -17.16
CA ILE A 163 -17.27 3.49 -16.10
C ILE A 163 -17.94 4.76 -16.65
N TYR A 164 -17.19 5.58 -17.40
CA TYR A 164 -17.71 6.81 -17.98
C TYR A 164 -18.85 6.57 -18.97
N SER A 165 -18.82 5.46 -19.71
CA SER A 165 -19.89 5.10 -20.65
C SER A 165 -21.22 4.75 -19.98
N GLN A 166 -21.20 4.41 -18.70
CA GLN A 166 -22.38 4.02 -17.90
C GLN A 166 -22.88 5.14 -16.99
N CYS A 167 -22.19 6.29 -16.98
CA CYS A 167 -22.59 7.45 -16.18
C CYS A 167 -23.76 8.18 -16.85
N GLU A 168 -24.82 8.47 -16.09
CA GLU A 168 -26.02 9.16 -16.55
C GLU A 168 -26.24 10.44 -15.75
N GLY A 169 -26.40 11.58 -16.44
CA GLY A 169 -26.57 12.88 -15.78
C GLY A 169 -25.31 13.40 -15.07
N VAL A 170 -24.15 12.81 -15.39
CA VAL A 170 -22.84 13.18 -14.85
C VAL A 170 -21.91 13.57 -15.99
N GLU A 171 -21.19 14.66 -15.82
CA GLU A 171 -20.12 15.09 -16.71
C GLU A 171 -18.82 14.36 -16.36
N CYS A 172 -18.42 13.40 -17.20
CA CYS A 172 -17.18 12.68 -17.01
C CYS A 172 -15.99 13.47 -17.58
N VAL A 173 -15.08 13.88 -16.72
CA VAL A 173 -13.89 14.66 -17.08
C VAL A 173 -12.70 13.71 -17.16
N SER A 174 -12.21 13.48 -18.38
CA SER A 174 -11.06 12.62 -18.63
C SER A 174 -9.77 13.42 -18.54
N VAL A 175 -8.86 13.00 -17.65
CA VAL A 175 -7.51 13.58 -17.52
C VAL A 175 -6.42 12.66 -18.07
N TYR A 176 -6.80 11.55 -18.69
CA TYR A 176 -5.84 10.56 -19.18
C TYR A 176 -4.91 11.15 -20.26
N GLU A 177 -5.48 11.81 -21.26
CA GLU A 177 -4.70 12.32 -22.40
C GLU A 177 -3.71 13.41 -21.96
N ILE A 178 -4.15 14.40 -21.17
CA ILE A 178 -3.24 15.45 -20.69
C ILE A 178 -2.11 14.89 -19.81
N LEU A 179 -2.42 13.93 -18.92
CA LEU A 179 -1.39 13.29 -18.09
C LEU A 179 -0.45 12.44 -18.95
N LYS A 180 -0.95 11.82 -20.03
CA LYS A 180 -0.13 11.04 -20.96
C LYS A 180 0.77 11.91 -21.82
N GLU A 181 0.31 13.08 -22.27
CA GLU A 181 1.14 14.06 -22.98
C GLU A 181 2.32 14.52 -22.10
N HIS A 182 2.08 14.65 -20.81
CA HIS A 182 3.07 15.02 -19.80
C HIS A 182 3.75 13.82 -19.11
N PHE A 183 3.73 12.62 -19.70
CA PHE A 183 4.29 11.42 -19.07
C PHE A 183 5.77 11.56 -18.70
N ALA A 184 6.54 12.36 -19.43
CA ALA A 184 7.97 12.56 -19.15
C ALA A 184 8.22 13.56 -18.00
N ASP A 185 7.21 14.36 -17.64
CA ASP A 185 7.33 15.38 -16.61
C ASP A 185 7.23 14.80 -15.20
N TYR A 186 7.59 15.62 -14.22
CA TYR A 186 7.49 15.28 -12.80
C TYR A 186 6.05 15.46 -12.27
N ILE A 187 5.13 14.65 -12.80
CA ILE A 187 3.69 14.71 -12.50
C ILE A 187 3.23 13.72 -11.42
N TYR A 188 4.07 12.75 -11.02
CA TYR A 188 3.86 11.87 -9.85
C TYR A 188 5.07 11.88 -8.92
N TYR A 189 4.82 11.78 -7.62
CA TYR A 189 5.89 11.64 -6.63
C TYR A 189 6.62 10.29 -6.81
N ARG A 190 7.89 10.23 -6.39
CA ARG A 190 8.71 9.01 -6.56
C ARG A 190 8.50 7.99 -5.45
N THR A 191 8.04 8.42 -4.28
CA THR A 191 7.92 7.61 -3.07
C THR A 191 6.52 7.67 -2.48
N ASP A 192 5.60 8.31 -3.20
CA ASP A 192 4.21 8.51 -2.81
C ASP A 192 3.34 8.21 -4.04
N HIS A 193 2.16 7.66 -3.82
CA HIS A 193 1.26 7.20 -4.88
C HIS A 193 0.47 8.32 -5.55
N HIS A 194 0.45 9.51 -4.96
CA HIS A 194 -0.23 10.67 -5.50
C HIS A 194 0.56 11.37 -6.61
N TRP A 195 -0.18 12.10 -7.44
CA TRP A 195 0.39 13.09 -8.34
C TRP A 195 1.12 14.21 -7.58
N THR A 196 2.01 14.93 -8.27
CA THR A 196 2.59 16.17 -7.75
C THR A 196 1.59 17.32 -7.86
N THR A 197 1.91 18.47 -7.26
CA THR A 197 1.13 19.70 -7.48
C THR A 197 0.99 20.04 -8.97
N TYR A 198 2.04 19.80 -9.76
CA TYR A 198 1.99 20.02 -11.20
C TYR A 198 1.05 19.03 -11.90
N GLY A 199 1.13 17.73 -11.57
CA GLY A 199 0.19 16.73 -12.10
C GLY A 199 -1.27 17.06 -11.76
N SER A 200 -1.53 17.50 -10.52
CA SER A 200 -2.87 17.94 -10.11
C SER A 200 -3.33 19.21 -10.83
N TYR A 201 -2.40 20.12 -11.16
CA TYR A 201 -2.71 21.33 -11.91
C TYR A 201 -3.12 21.01 -13.36
N LEU A 202 -2.45 20.05 -14.01
CA LEU A 202 -2.83 19.59 -15.35
C LEU A 202 -4.26 19.04 -15.35
N ALA A 203 -4.59 18.19 -14.37
CA ALA A 203 -5.94 17.67 -14.21
C ALA A 203 -6.98 18.75 -13.92
N TYR A 204 -6.63 19.73 -13.07
CA TYR A 204 -7.49 20.88 -12.78
C TYR A 204 -7.76 21.74 -14.02
N ALA A 205 -6.78 21.89 -14.93
CA ALA A 205 -6.93 22.70 -16.13
C ALA A 205 -7.86 22.07 -17.19
N GLU A 206 -8.16 20.77 -17.10
CA GLU A 206 -9.15 20.08 -17.94
C GLU A 206 -10.60 20.25 -17.45
N TYR A 207 -10.77 20.84 -16.26
CA TYR A 207 -12.07 21.14 -15.66
C TYR A 207 -12.46 22.60 -15.90
#